data_AF-A0A0D2QN92-F1
#
_entry.id   AF-A0A0D2QN92-F1
#
_cell.length_a   1.000
_cell.length_b   1.000
_cell.length_c   1.000
_cell.angle_alpha   90.00
_cell.angle_beta   90.00
_cell.angle_gamma   90.00
#
_symmetry.space_group_name_H-M   'P 1'
#
loop_
_entity.id
_entity.type
_entity.pdbx_description
1 polymer ?
#
loop_
_entity_poly.entity_id
_entity_poly.type
_entity_poly.pdbx_seq_one_letter_code
_entity_poly.pdbx_strand_id
1 'polypeptide(L)'
;MAAYRRWVSVLCCLSLLGSFASASTISLPSDSRKVSLTLYYESLCPYSANFIVNYLPKLFNEDLISIVDLRLVPWGNAKLKGNGTFDCQHGPTECLLNTVEACAIDAWPKLNDHFPFIYCVENLELERKPLEWESCFKKLGLESKPVNDCYNSGLGQKVSTLCATI
;
A
#
# COMPACT_ATOMS: atom_id res chain seq x y z
N MET A 1 37.64 -24.82 -45.08
CA MET A 1 38.91 -24.45 -44.40
C MET A 1 39.93 -24.08 -45.46
N ALA A 2 40.80 -23.11 -45.12
CA ALA A 2 41.75 -22.37 -45.99
C ALA A 2 41.10 -21.28 -46.87
N ALA A 3 41.59 -20.05 -46.96
CA ALA A 3 42.62 -19.33 -46.20
C ALA A 3 42.42 -17.82 -46.44
N TYR A 4 42.69 -17.03 -45.41
CA TYR A 4 42.73 -15.56 -45.43
C TYR A 4 43.84 -15.04 -46.34
N ARG A 5 43.61 -13.93 -47.07
CA ARG A 5 44.70 -13.06 -47.55
C ARG A 5 44.31 -11.59 -47.42
N ARG A 6 44.93 -10.92 -46.44
CA ARG A 6 44.95 -9.46 -46.23
C ARG A 6 45.73 -8.78 -47.37
N TRP A 7 45.47 -7.51 -47.69
CA TRP A 7 46.26 -6.28 -47.41
C TRP A 7 45.89 -5.36 -48.62
N VAL A 8 45.63 -4.04 -48.59
CA VAL A 8 46.22 -2.86 -47.93
C VAL A 8 45.18 -1.72 -47.98
N SER A 9 45.25 -0.84 -46.98
CA SER A 9 44.52 0.41 -46.77
C SER A 9 44.49 1.39 -47.95
N VAL A 10 43.38 2.10 -48.11
CA VAL A 10 43.34 3.45 -48.68
C VAL A 10 42.52 4.34 -47.73
N LEU A 11 43.23 5.27 -47.10
CA LEU A 11 42.69 6.44 -46.39
C LEU A 11 42.19 7.47 -47.42
N CYS A 12 40.91 7.82 -47.38
CA CYS A 12 40.28 9.02 -47.95
C CYS A 12 38.77 8.91 -47.66
N CYS A 13 38.01 9.85 -47.13
CA CYS A 13 38.12 11.30 -47.09
C CYS A 13 37.49 11.82 -45.79
N LEU A 14 38.06 12.90 -45.25
CA LEU A 14 37.31 13.81 -44.38
C LEU A 14 36.22 14.49 -45.21
N SER A 15 34.96 14.35 -44.81
CA SER A 15 33.90 15.27 -45.23
C SER A 15 32.82 15.42 -44.14
N LEU A 16 32.85 16.62 -43.54
CA LEU A 16 31.70 17.44 -43.15
C LEU A 16 30.91 17.02 -41.89
N LEU A 17 31.37 17.56 -40.75
CA LEU A 17 30.57 18.28 -39.73
C LEU A 17 29.13 17.81 -39.56
N GLY A 18 28.94 16.65 -38.93
CA GLY A 18 27.68 16.35 -38.25
C GLY A 18 27.54 17.29 -37.05
N SER A 19 26.64 18.26 -37.14
CA SER A 19 26.22 19.06 -35.99
C SER A 19 25.55 18.11 -34.99
N PHE A 20 26.32 17.58 -34.04
CA PHE A 20 25.77 16.95 -32.85
C PHE A 20 25.11 18.06 -32.04
N ALA A 21 23.85 18.34 -32.32
CA ALA A 21 22.99 19.08 -31.41
C ALA A 21 22.98 18.27 -30.11
N SER A 22 23.80 18.68 -29.14
CA SER A 22 23.73 18.17 -27.79
C SER A 22 22.37 18.58 -27.25
N ALA A 23 21.39 17.68 -27.37
CA ALA A 23 20.15 17.80 -26.66
C ALA A 23 20.51 17.75 -25.18
N SER A 24 20.62 18.92 -24.55
CA SER A 24 20.72 19.04 -23.11
C SER A 24 19.40 18.50 -22.55
N THR A 25 19.40 17.23 -22.14
CA THR A 25 18.34 16.68 -21.31
C THR A 25 18.39 17.47 -20.01
N ILE A 26 17.47 18.41 -19.85
CA ILE A 26 17.20 19.02 -18.55
C ILE A 26 16.66 17.88 -17.69
N SER A 27 17.56 17.24 -16.94
CA SER A 27 17.18 16.39 -15.82
C SER A 27 16.66 17.32 -14.74
N LEU A 28 15.37 17.67 -14.84
CA LEU A 28 14.66 18.22 -13.70
C LEU A 28 14.87 17.23 -12.56
N PRO A 29 15.34 17.67 -11.38
CA PRO A 29 15.40 16.79 -10.24
C PRO A 29 13.95 16.39 -9.95
N SER A 30 13.59 15.15 -10.29
CA SER A 30 12.34 14.54 -9.87
C SER A 30 12.46 14.15 -8.39
N ASP A 31 12.74 15.15 -7.56
CA ASP A 31 12.56 15.09 -6.11
C ASP A 31 11.23 15.78 -5.77
N SER A 32 10.17 15.44 -6.52
CA SER A 32 8.82 15.75 -6.08
C SER A 32 8.50 14.79 -4.95
N ARG A 33 8.89 15.18 -3.72
CA ARG A 33 8.50 14.47 -2.51
C ARG A 33 6.98 14.36 -2.49
N LYS A 34 6.46 13.14 -2.49
CA LYS A 34 5.02 12.87 -2.37
C LYS A 34 4.46 13.56 -1.13
N VAL A 35 3.22 14.02 -1.22
CA VAL A 35 2.47 14.54 -0.07
C VAL A 35 2.16 13.36 0.85
N SER A 36 2.65 13.41 2.08
CA SER A 36 2.35 12.38 3.08
C SER A 36 0.91 12.55 3.57
N LEU A 37 0.15 11.46 3.54
CA LEU A 37 -1.20 11.37 4.08
C LEU A 37 -1.29 10.12 4.95
N THR A 38 -1.54 10.28 6.25
CA THR A 38 -1.77 9.16 7.16
C THR A 38 -3.21 9.20 7.66
N LEU A 39 -3.94 8.11 7.47
CA LEU A 39 -5.30 7.94 7.96
C LEU A 39 -5.29 7.03 9.18
N TYR A 40 -5.66 7.58 10.33
CA TYR A 40 -5.97 6.83 11.55
C TYR A 40 -7.46 6.57 11.60
N TYR A 41 -7.86 5.32 11.82
CA TYR A 41 -9.26 4.92 11.73
C TYR A 41 -9.58 3.70 12.62
N GLU A 42 -10.88 3.42 12.81
CA GLU A 42 -11.40 2.30 13.60
C GLU A 42 -12.35 1.48 12.71
N SER A 43 -12.17 0.17 12.63
CA SER A 43 -12.87 -0.70 11.68
C SER A 43 -14.40 -0.82 11.88
N LEU A 44 -14.92 -0.41 13.05
CA LEU A 44 -16.35 -0.38 13.36
C LEU A 44 -16.87 1.06 13.57
N CYS A 45 -16.07 2.08 13.25
CA CYS A 45 -16.53 3.45 13.28
C CYS A 45 -17.25 3.78 11.96
N PRO A 46 -18.55 4.14 11.97
CA PRO A 46 -19.29 4.38 10.74
C PRO A 46 -18.73 5.56 9.93
N TYR A 47 -18.07 6.52 10.58
CA TYR A 47 -17.44 7.65 9.89
C TYR A 47 -16.12 7.25 9.22
N SER A 48 -15.33 6.39 9.85
CA SER A 48 -14.12 5.78 9.27
C SER A 48 -14.48 4.96 8.03
N ALA A 49 -15.43 4.04 8.17
CA ALA A 49 -15.94 3.21 7.10
C ALA A 49 -16.45 4.05 5.92
N ASN A 50 -17.28 5.06 6.20
CA ASN A 50 -17.80 5.96 5.19
C ASN A 50 -16.68 6.73 4.47
N PHE A 51 -15.66 7.20 5.18
CA PHE A 51 -14.52 7.87 4.56
C PHE A 51 -13.74 6.93 3.63
N ILE A 52 -13.40 5.73 4.10
CA ILE A 52 -12.63 4.73 3.35
C ILE A 52 -13.38 4.22 2.12
N VAL A 53 -14.70 4.08 2.21
CA VAL A 53 -15.51 3.54 1.12
C VAL A 53 -15.92 4.63 0.11
N ASN A 54 -16.34 5.80 0.57
CA ASN A 54 -16.98 6.80 -0.31
C ASN A 54 -16.08 7.98 -0.70
N TYR A 55 -14.96 8.21 0.00
CA TYR A 55 -14.12 9.40 -0.22
C TYR A 55 -12.69 9.04 -0.57
N LEU A 56 -12.06 8.13 0.18
CA LEU A 56 -10.68 7.73 -0.05
C LEU A 56 -10.41 7.16 -1.46
N PRO A 57 -11.33 6.39 -2.10
CA PRO A 57 -11.10 5.87 -3.45
C PRO A 57 -10.96 6.98 -4.50
N LYS A 58 -11.47 8.18 -4.22
CA LYS A 58 -11.30 9.35 -5.09
C LYS A 58 -9.84 9.76 -5.23
N LEU A 59 -8.95 9.41 -4.29
CA LEU A 59 -7.50 9.61 -4.44
C LEU A 59 -6.90 8.75 -5.55
N PHE A 60 -7.49 7.60 -5.83
CA PHE A 60 -7.03 6.68 -6.88
C PHE A 60 -7.60 7.07 -8.25
N ASN A 61 -8.64 7.89 -8.28
CA ASN A 61 -9.13 8.53 -9.49
C ASN A 61 -8.24 9.74 -9.83
N GLU A 62 -8.10 10.05 -11.12
CA GLU A 62 -7.34 11.23 -11.60
C GLU A 62 -5.83 11.23 -11.27
N ASP A 63 -5.24 10.06 -11.01
CA ASP A 63 -3.82 9.86 -10.72
C ASP A 63 -3.28 10.65 -9.51
N LEU A 64 -4.15 11.16 -8.63
CA LEU A 64 -3.72 11.91 -7.42
C LEU A 64 -2.85 11.04 -6.49
N ILE A 65 -3.11 9.74 -6.44
CA ILE A 65 -2.29 8.78 -5.69
C ILE A 65 -0.82 8.73 -6.15
N SER A 66 -0.51 9.14 -7.38
CA SER A 66 0.87 9.20 -7.88
C SER A 66 1.73 10.21 -7.13
N ILE A 67 1.10 11.24 -6.54
CA ILE A 67 1.76 12.30 -5.78
C ILE A 67 1.49 12.22 -4.27
N VAL A 68 0.79 11.18 -3.79
CA VAL A 68 0.47 10.96 -2.36
C VAL A 68 1.18 9.71 -1.84
N ASP A 69 1.76 9.81 -0.65
CA ASP A 69 2.23 8.68 0.16
C ASP A 69 1.17 8.39 1.23
N LEU A 70 0.23 7.49 0.90
CA LEU A 70 -0.88 7.13 1.77
C LEU A 70 -0.48 6.01 2.74
N ARG A 71 -0.65 6.26 4.04
CA ARG A 71 -0.52 5.28 5.12
C ARG A 71 -1.86 5.07 5.82
N LEU A 72 -2.19 3.82 6.09
CA LEU A 72 -3.40 3.40 6.79
C LEU A 72 -3.00 2.88 8.17
N VAL A 73 -3.68 3.33 9.22
CA VAL A 73 -3.41 2.96 10.61
C VAL A 73 -4.73 2.56 11.30
N PRO A 74 -5.10 1.26 11.28
CA PRO A 74 -6.28 0.75 11.98
C PRO A 74 -6.01 0.70 13.50
N TRP A 75 -6.36 1.80 14.18
CA TRP A 75 -6.20 1.95 15.62
C TRP A 75 -7.21 2.96 16.17
N GLY A 76 -7.16 4.19 15.65
CA GLY A 76 -8.05 5.30 16.01
C GLY A 76 -8.08 5.54 17.53
N ASN A 77 -9.23 5.33 18.15
CA ASN A 77 -9.43 5.56 19.58
C ASN A 77 -9.13 4.35 20.48
N ALA A 78 -8.57 3.27 19.92
CA ALA A 78 -8.16 2.13 20.70
C ALA A 78 -7.09 2.52 21.75
N LYS A 79 -7.10 1.83 22.90
CA LYS A 79 -6.17 2.07 24.00
C LYS A 79 -5.41 0.79 24.34
N LEU A 80 -4.10 0.91 24.49
CA LEU A 80 -3.28 -0.16 25.05
C LEU A 80 -3.39 -0.14 26.58
N LYS A 81 -3.96 -1.20 27.17
CA LYS A 81 -4.03 -1.37 28.63
C LYS A 81 -2.70 -1.88 29.17
N GLY A 82 -2.44 -1.65 30.46
CA GLY A 82 -1.20 -2.09 31.13
C GLY A 82 -0.96 -3.60 31.14
N ASN A 83 -1.97 -4.42 30.87
CA ASN A 83 -1.86 -5.87 30.71
C ASN A 83 -1.58 -6.31 29.24
N GLY A 84 -1.32 -5.37 28.34
CA GLY A 84 -1.06 -5.62 26.92
C GLY A 84 -2.31 -5.83 26.06
N THR A 85 -3.51 -5.78 26.63
CA THR A 85 -4.76 -5.90 25.87
C THR A 85 -5.21 -4.58 25.26
N PHE A 86 -5.97 -4.64 24.18
CA PHE A 86 -6.53 -3.46 23.52
C PHE A 86 -7.95 -3.19 24.03
N ASP A 87 -8.25 -1.93 24.29
CA ASP A 87 -9.59 -1.41 24.55
C ASP A 87 -10.07 -0.65 23.32
N CYS A 88 -11.13 -1.11 22.69
CA CYS A 88 -11.69 -0.46 21.50
C CYS A 88 -13.07 0.12 21.81
N GLN A 89 -13.45 1.24 21.18
CA GLN A 89 -14.69 1.95 21.53
C GLN A 89 -15.94 1.11 21.22
N HIS A 90 -15.89 0.34 20.14
CA HIS A 90 -16.98 -0.51 19.66
C HIS A 90 -16.79 -1.98 20.09
N GLY A 91 -15.96 -2.23 21.12
CA GLY A 91 -15.81 -3.54 21.75
C GLY A 91 -14.81 -4.48 21.07
N PRO A 92 -14.81 -5.77 21.46
CA PRO A 92 -13.75 -6.71 21.07
C PRO A 92 -13.74 -7.02 19.56
N THR A 93 -14.88 -6.90 18.87
CA THR A 93 -14.95 -7.10 17.41
C THR A 93 -14.17 -6.03 16.66
N GLU A 94 -14.19 -4.77 17.12
CA GLU A 94 -13.35 -3.72 16.55
C GLU A 94 -11.86 -4.02 16.76
N CYS A 95 -11.48 -4.42 17.97
CA CYS A 95 -10.08 -4.79 18.23
C CYS A 95 -9.59 -5.95 17.35
N LEU A 96 -10.48 -6.93 17.09
CA LEU A 96 -10.21 -8.03 16.17
C LEU A 96 -10.00 -7.51 14.76
N LEU A 97 -10.92 -6.69 14.24
CA LEU A 97 -10.88 -6.20 12.87
C LEU A 97 -9.75 -5.19 12.63
N ASN A 98 -9.47 -4.29 13.59
CA ASN A 98 -8.28 -3.44 13.57
C ASN A 98 -7.00 -4.30 13.44
N THR A 99 -6.92 -5.41 14.18
CA THR A 99 -5.76 -6.32 14.11
C THR A 99 -5.71 -7.07 12.77
N VAL A 100 -6.85 -7.53 12.25
CA VAL A 100 -6.94 -8.18 10.94
C VAL A 100 -6.44 -7.26 9.83
N GLU A 101 -6.86 -6.00 9.84
CA GLU A 101 -6.43 -5.02 8.85
C GLU A 101 -4.97 -4.61 9.01
N ALA A 102 -4.48 -4.49 10.26
CA ALA A 102 -3.05 -4.30 10.52
C ALA A 102 -2.21 -5.47 9.97
N CYS A 103 -2.70 -6.70 10.15
CA CYS A 103 -2.10 -7.90 9.57
C CYS A 103 -2.16 -7.93 8.05
N ALA A 104 -3.23 -7.40 7.42
CA ALA A 104 -3.31 -7.26 5.97
C ALA A 104 -2.26 -6.27 5.44
N ILE A 105 -2.02 -5.16 6.13
CA ILE A 105 -0.97 -4.20 5.78
C ILE A 105 0.43 -4.84 5.90
N ASP A 106 0.69 -5.59 6.98
CA ASP A 106 1.97 -6.30 7.18
C ASP A 106 2.19 -7.40 6.13
N ALA A 107 1.15 -8.19 5.83
CA ALA A 107 1.21 -9.27 4.85
C ALA A 107 1.33 -8.77 3.40
N TRP A 108 0.72 -7.63 3.08
CA TRP A 108 0.69 -7.04 1.75
C TRP A 108 1.16 -5.58 1.77
N PRO A 109 2.47 -5.30 1.92
CA PRO A 109 2.96 -3.94 2.20
C PRO A 109 2.70 -2.90 1.10
N LYS A 110 2.39 -3.32 -0.13
CA LYS A 110 2.05 -2.39 -1.20
C LYS A 110 0.60 -1.93 -1.03
N LEU A 111 0.39 -0.62 -1.11
CA LEU A 111 -0.94 0.00 -0.99
C LEU A 111 -1.99 -0.66 -1.88
N ASN A 112 -1.66 -0.92 -3.14
CA ASN A 112 -2.58 -1.53 -4.10
C ASN A 112 -2.96 -2.98 -3.76
N ASP A 113 -2.21 -3.64 -2.88
CA ASP A 113 -2.45 -5.03 -2.50
C ASP A 113 -3.32 -5.11 -1.23
N HIS A 114 -3.04 -4.28 -0.19
CA HIS A 114 -3.83 -4.30 1.04
C HIS A 114 -5.09 -3.42 1.01
N PHE A 115 -5.09 -2.31 0.27
CA PHE A 115 -6.21 -1.37 0.28
C PHE A 115 -7.54 -2.00 -0.17
N PRO A 116 -7.60 -2.84 -1.22
CA PRO A 116 -8.84 -3.51 -1.61
C PRO A 116 -9.45 -4.37 -0.49
N PHE A 117 -8.61 -5.02 0.32
CA PHE A 117 -9.06 -5.82 1.45
C PHE A 117 -9.67 -4.93 2.55
N ILE A 118 -8.96 -3.87 2.95
CA ILE A 118 -9.45 -2.89 3.94
C ILE A 118 -10.76 -2.26 3.48
N TYR A 119 -10.83 -1.81 2.22
CA TYR A 119 -12.06 -1.28 1.61
C TYR A 119 -13.22 -2.28 1.74
N CYS A 120 -12.97 -3.57 1.49
CA CYS A 120 -14.00 -4.59 1.58
C CYS A 120 -14.50 -4.80 3.02
N VAL A 121 -13.59 -4.81 4.01
CA VAL A 121 -13.96 -4.93 5.43
C VAL A 121 -14.78 -3.73 5.89
N GLU A 122 -14.33 -2.51 5.56
CA GLU A 122 -15.05 -1.28 5.89
C GLU A 122 -16.42 -1.18 5.19
N ASN A 123 -16.54 -1.69 3.96
CA ASN A 123 -17.83 -1.77 3.28
C ASN A 123 -18.78 -2.76 3.98
N LEU A 124 -18.27 -3.86 4.54
CA LEU A 124 -19.09 -4.77 5.33
C LEU A 124 -19.59 -4.10 6.63
N GLU A 125 -18.84 -3.18 7.23
CA GLU A 125 -19.35 -2.37 8.34
C GLU A 125 -20.54 -1.49 7.89
N LEU A 126 -20.43 -0.81 6.74
CA LEU A 126 -21.56 -0.03 6.19
C LEU A 126 -22.78 -0.90 5.86
N GLU A 127 -22.57 -2.16 5.45
CA GLU A 127 -23.61 -3.16 5.23
C GLU A 127 -24.17 -3.79 6.52
N ARG A 128 -23.61 -3.42 7.69
CA ARG A 128 -23.92 -4.00 9.02
C ARG A 128 -23.64 -5.50 9.10
N LYS A 129 -22.56 -5.94 8.45
CA LYS A 129 -22.09 -7.33 8.38
C LYS A 129 -20.59 -7.47 8.71
N PRO A 130 -20.05 -6.81 9.75
CA PRO A 130 -18.61 -6.81 10.02
C PRO A 130 -18.03 -8.21 10.30
N LEU A 131 -18.85 -9.15 10.78
CA LEU A 131 -18.43 -10.53 11.02
C LEU A 131 -18.21 -11.36 9.75
N GLU A 132 -18.65 -10.88 8.58
CA GLU A 132 -18.43 -11.54 7.29
C GLU A 132 -17.08 -11.16 6.66
N TRP A 133 -16.15 -10.53 7.40
CA TRP A 133 -14.87 -10.02 6.89
C TRP A 133 -14.03 -11.05 6.13
N GLU A 134 -14.06 -12.33 6.53
CA GLU A 134 -13.35 -13.41 5.82
C GLU A 134 -13.84 -13.59 4.37
N SER A 135 -15.09 -13.19 4.07
CA SER A 135 -15.62 -13.21 2.70
C SER A 135 -14.82 -12.32 1.75
N CYS A 136 -14.10 -11.31 2.26
CA CYS A 136 -13.26 -10.42 1.47
C CYS A 136 -12.10 -11.15 0.80
N PHE A 137 -11.52 -12.18 1.43
CA PHE A 137 -10.50 -13.01 0.78
C PHE A 137 -11.03 -13.63 -0.51
N LYS A 138 -12.20 -14.27 -0.44
CA LYS A 138 -12.83 -14.91 -1.58
C LYS A 138 -13.30 -13.91 -2.64
N LYS A 139 -13.89 -12.78 -2.23
CA LYS A 139 -14.36 -11.72 -3.16
C LYS A 139 -13.21 -11.13 -3.97
N LEU A 140 -12.02 -11.02 -3.38
CA LEU A 140 -10.85 -10.38 -4.00
C LEU A 140 -9.85 -11.38 -4.59
N GLY A 141 -10.04 -12.69 -4.36
CA GLY A 141 -9.08 -13.72 -4.78
C GLY A 141 -7.75 -13.65 -4.02
N LEU A 142 -7.79 -13.26 -2.75
CA LEU A 142 -6.62 -13.13 -1.88
C LEU A 142 -6.41 -14.41 -1.05
N GLU A 143 -5.14 -14.80 -0.86
CA GLU A 143 -4.77 -15.88 0.04
C GLU A 143 -4.99 -15.46 1.50
N SER A 144 -5.80 -16.21 2.25
CA SER A 144 -6.11 -15.88 3.65
C SER A 144 -4.97 -16.22 4.61
N LYS A 145 -4.10 -17.16 4.25
CA LYS A 145 -3.07 -17.72 5.13
C LYS A 145 -2.16 -16.65 5.74
N PRO A 146 -1.59 -15.67 5.01
CA PRO A 146 -0.70 -14.67 5.59
C PRO A 146 -1.35 -13.83 6.68
N VAL A 147 -2.59 -13.37 6.45
CA VAL A 147 -3.35 -12.57 7.41
C VAL A 147 -3.77 -13.43 8.61
N ASN A 148 -4.27 -14.64 8.36
CA ASN A 148 -4.69 -15.57 9.41
C ASN A 148 -3.51 -16.01 10.28
N ASP A 149 -2.34 -16.25 9.70
CA ASP A 149 -1.14 -16.59 10.45
C ASP A 149 -0.72 -15.42 11.33
N CYS A 150 -0.71 -14.18 10.81
CA CYS A 150 -0.40 -12.99 11.59
C CYS A 150 -1.35 -12.83 12.78
N TYR A 151 -2.66 -12.91 12.52
CA TYR A 151 -3.70 -12.79 13.53
C TYR A 151 -3.60 -13.88 14.61
N ASN A 152 -3.32 -15.14 14.22
CA ASN A 152 -3.31 -16.29 15.14
C ASN A 152 -1.96 -16.52 15.86
N SER A 153 -0.86 -15.93 15.40
CA SER A 153 0.50 -16.25 15.91
C SER A 153 1.04 -15.27 16.97
N GLY A 154 0.22 -14.38 17.51
CA GLY A 154 0.65 -13.29 18.40
C GLY A 154 1.37 -12.15 17.69
N LEU A 155 1.75 -12.33 16.41
CA LEU A 155 2.26 -11.26 15.54
C LEU A 155 1.23 -10.12 15.42
N GLY A 156 -0.06 -10.43 15.33
CA GLY A 156 -1.12 -9.42 15.29
C GLY A 156 -1.06 -8.45 16.48
N GLN A 157 -0.79 -8.93 17.70
CA GLN A 157 -0.64 -8.05 18.86
C GLN A 157 0.58 -7.13 18.72
N LYS A 158 1.69 -7.64 18.16
CA LYS A 158 2.89 -6.83 17.91
C LYS A 158 2.64 -5.76 16.85
N VAL A 159 2.00 -6.12 15.73
CA VAL A 159 1.70 -5.18 14.63
C VAL A 159 0.71 -4.12 15.09
N SER A 160 -0.37 -4.50 15.77
CA SER A 160 -1.34 -3.54 16.32
C SER A 160 -0.70 -2.62 17.38
N THR A 161 0.27 -3.10 18.16
CA THR A 161 1.01 -2.24 19.10
C THR A 161 1.85 -1.19 18.36
N LEU A 162 2.38 -1.49 17.16
CA LEU A 162 3.06 -0.47 16.34
C LEU A 162 2.08 0.63 15.95
N CYS A 163 0.84 0.28 15.53
CA CYS A 163 -0.21 1.25 15.22
C CYS A 163 -0.55 2.20 16.39
N ALA A 164 -0.35 1.75 17.64
CA ALA A 164 -0.54 2.58 18.83
C ALA A 164 0.57 3.62 19.08
N THR A 165 1.68 3.55 18.32
CA THR A 165 2.92 4.33 18.56
C THR A 165 3.37 5.18 17.38
N ILE A 166 2.67 5.11 16.25
CA ILE A 166 2.88 5.95 15.05
C ILE A 166 2.24 7.32 15.30
#